data_AF-A0A5D3KJD8-F1
#
_entry.id   AF-A0A5D3KJD8-F1
#
_cell.length_a   1.000
_cell.length_b   1.000
_cell.length_c   1.000
_cell.angle_alpha   90.00
_cell.angle_beta   90.00
_cell.angle_gamma   90.00
#
_symmetry.space_group_name_H-M   'P 1'
#
loop_
_entity.id
_entity.type
_entity.pdbx_description
1 polymer ?
#
loop_
_entity_poly.entity_id
_entity_poly.type
_entity_poly.pdbx_seq_one_letter_code
_entity_poly.pdbx_strand_id
1 'polypeptide(L)'
;MSQAGPILFVSNAGRPAFIAALDEARLFPVVDTDWANAARAVGEVQPAAVLAAMSLGHEPYMALLARKIADQPLYLPLVALDAQASLPHNALPFATRGNAAERLIARLRAAIRIRTLHATVLRRLPESKVTLPEADPVRDAIVLLIGRGAAYPALSVALGERTGVVGALSIEAAAKHLNTRDIDGVVLSDGFTPRVTDAFLTVLAEDTRFRNLPVVVTAHQLTQSYDLPNLELIVGEPTKVAANALPLIRQHAMEAQLSRTLRSIDAGGLLDPRSGLLTVEAFARDFAKAVEQTLARGGGLSVARFAFDPGNPRAQLDAARILSRLMRQMDFGAAQKDGSVIVVFAETDFRTAHMIARRLSAVMKHTSNGKHEMRSDPVVSVDSLSPSDTARSLLGRLSADASRAAS
;
A
#
# COMPACT_ATOMS: atom_id res chain seq x y z
N MET A 1 -6.99 25.09 17.69
CA MET A 1 -6.05 24.44 16.75
C MET A 1 -4.97 23.78 17.58
N SER A 2 -5.00 22.45 17.73
CA SER A 2 -3.97 21.73 18.49
C SER A 2 -2.64 21.89 17.75
N GLN A 3 -1.68 22.59 18.35
CA GLN A 3 -0.34 22.72 17.81
C GLN A 3 0.24 21.30 17.67
N ALA A 4 0.64 20.91 16.46
CA ALA A 4 1.40 19.68 16.29
C ALA A 4 2.73 19.84 17.03
N GLY A 5 3.15 18.79 17.75
CA GLY A 5 4.34 18.80 18.59
C GLY A 5 5.64 19.10 17.80
N PRO A 6 6.75 19.40 18.50
CA PRO A 6 8.02 19.70 17.86
C PRO A 6 8.57 18.49 17.08
N ILE A 7 9.61 18.73 16.27
CA ILE A 7 10.48 17.67 15.76
C ILE A 7 11.55 17.39 16.81
N LEU A 8 11.71 16.13 17.21
CA LEU A 8 12.79 15.72 18.11
C LEU A 8 14.02 15.31 17.28
N PHE A 9 15.14 15.99 17.44
CA PHE A 9 16.42 15.65 16.81
C PHE A 9 17.32 14.93 17.81
N VAL A 10 17.67 13.68 17.51
CA VAL A 10 18.50 12.81 18.33
C VAL A 10 19.91 12.76 17.77
N SER A 11 20.88 13.29 18.52
CA SER A 11 22.28 13.30 18.14
C SER A 11 23.17 13.51 19.37
N ASN A 12 24.33 12.85 19.40
CA ASN A 12 25.40 13.16 20.37
C ASN A 12 26.34 14.27 19.87
N ALA A 13 26.27 14.61 18.58
CA ALA A 13 27.00 15.70 17.95
C ALA A 13 26.08 16.93 17.77
N GLY A 14 26.69 18.09 17.51
CA GLY A 14 25.96 19.32 17.18
C GLY A 14 25.06 19.16 15.94
N ARG A 15 24.05 20.03 15.84
CA ARG A 15 23.07 20.04 14.76
C ARG A 15 23.74 20.31 13.39
N PRO A 16 23.58 19.43 12.39
CA PRO A 16 24.06 19.68 11.03
C PRO A 16 23.36 20.90 10.39
N ALA A 17 24.03 21.59 9.47
CA ALA A 17 23.50 22.79 8.82
C ALA A 17 22.16 22.54 8.09
N PHE A 18 21.98 21.37 7.46
CA PHE A 18 20.71 21.05 6.78
C PHE A 18 19.54 20.79 7.75
N ILE A 19 19.81 20.50 9.02
CA ILE A 19 18.78 20.41 10.07
C ILE A 19 18.40 21.82 10.53
N ALA A 20 19.34 22.77 10.57
CA ALA A 20 19.03 24.17 10.85
C ALA A 20 18.09 24.78 9.79
N ALA A 21 18.16 24.31 8.54
CA ALA A 21 17.20 24.70 7.49
C ALA A 21 15.74 24.31 7.82
N LEU A 22 15.49 23.36 8.74
CA LEU A 22 14.14 23.06 9.22
C LEU A 22 13.56 24.20 10.07
N ASP A 23 14.40 24.88 10.86
CA ASP A 23 14.01 26.05 11.64
C ASP A 23 13.67 27.22 10.72
N GLU A 24 14.46 27.43 9.67
CA GLU A 24 14.22 28.44 8.64
C GLU A 24 12.93 28.18 7.85
N ALA A 25 12.65 26.92 7.55
CA ALA A 25 11.41 26.49 6.90
C ALA A 25 10.16 26.65 7.80
N ARG A 26 10.34 26.96 9.09
CA ARG A 26 9.30 27.19 10.12
C ARG A 26 8.21 26.12 10.12
N LEU A 27 8.59 24.87 9.86
CA LEU A 27 7.63 23.77 9.83
C LEU A 27 7.17 23.42 11.24
N PHE A 28 8.13 23.08 12.09
CA PHE A 28 7.95 22.76 13.50
C PHE A 28 9.22 23.15 14.25
N PRO A 29 9.12 23.60 15.52
CA PRO A 29 10.29 23.81 16.34
C PRO A 29 11.08 22.49 16.47
N VAL A 30 12.40 22.56 16.37
CA VAL A 30 13.29 21.40 16.54
C VAL A 30 13.88 21.40 17.94
N VAL A 31 13.65 20.32 18.68
CA VAL A 31 14.17 20.09 20.04
C VAL A 31 15.27 19.05 19.98
N ASP A 32 16.44 19.37 20.52
CA ASP A 32 17.58 18.44 20.53
C ASP A 32 17.54 17.51 21.76
N THR A 33 18.03 16.29 21.57
CA THR A 33 18.26 15.32 22.65
C THR A 33 19.42 14.40 22.29
N ASP A 34 20.08 13.84 23.31
CA ASP A 34 21.10 12.82 23.12
C ASP A 34 20.49 11.42 23.02
N TRP A 35 21.30 10.44 22.62
CA TRP A 35 20.85 9.05 22.47
C TRP A 35 20.43 8.39 23.79
N ALA A 36 21.01 8.78 24.92
CA ALA A 36 20.70 8.20 26.23
C ALA A 36 19.31 8.64 26.74
N ASN A 37 18.89 9.85 26.36
CA ASN A 37 17.64 10.46 26.80
C ASN A 37 16.53 10.39 25.75
N ALA A 38 16.85 10.03 24.50
CA ALA A 38 15.91 10.00 23.37
C ALA A 38 14.58 9.29 23.66
N ALA A 39 14.61 8.07 24.20
CA ALA A 39 13.38 7.31 24.49
C ALA A 39 12.51 7.97 25.58
N ARG A 40 13.13 8.63 26.56
CA ARG A 40 12.42 9.39 27.60
C ARG A 40 11.80 10.66 26.99
N ALA A 41 12.60 11.39 26.21
CA ALA A 41 12.18 12.61 25.54
C ALA A 41 10.96 12.41 24.64
N VAL A 42 10.82 11.25 23.96
CA VAL A 42 9.59 10.94 23.19
C VAL A 42 8.34 11.00 24.04
N GLY A 43 8.39 10.52 25.29
CA GLY A 43 7.24 10.54 26.21
C GLY A 43 6.95 11.93 26.80
N GLU A 44 7.99 12.70 27.11
CA GLU A 44 7.88 14.02 27.74
C GLU A 44 7.52 15.11 26.73
N VAL A 45 8.17 15.10 25.55
CA VAL A 45 8.04 16.14 24.52
C VAL A 45 6.84 15.89 23.60
N GLN A 46 6.43 14.62 23.45
CA GLN A 46 5.35 14.20 22.53
C GLN A 46 5.53 14.76 21.10
N PRO A 47 6.67 14.44 20.44
CA PRO A 47 7.01 15.06 19.16
C PRO A 47 6.06 14.66 18.02
N ALA A 48 6.01 15.47 16.97
CA ALA A 48 5.32 15.13 15.72
C ALA A 48 6.15 14.21 14.82
N ALA A 49 7.48 14.26 14.93
CA ALA A 49 8.42 13.41 14.22
C ALA A 49 9.74 13.29 15.00
N VAL A 50 10.48 12.20 14.76
CA VAL A 50 11.81 11.98 15.34
C VAL A 50 12.83 11.84 14.21
N LEU A 51 13.90 12.62 14.28
CA LEU A 51 15.06 12.54 13.40
C LEU A 51 16.23 11.99 14.23
N ALA A 52 16.89 10.94 13.76
CA ALA A 52 18.00 10.31 14.47
C ALA A 52 19.26 10.30 13.62
N ALA A 53 20.30 11.02 14.05
CA ALA A 53 21.60 11.02 13.40
C ALA A 53 22.36 9.74 13.77
N MET A 54 22.57 8.87 12.79
CA MET A 54 23.23 7.58 13.01
C MET A 54 24.75 7.70 12.91
N SER A 55 25.43 7.03 13.83
CA SER A 55 26.86 6.71 13.73
C SER A 55 27.10 5.33 14.33
N LEU A 56 28.30 4.79 14.14
CA LEU A 56 28.68 3.47 14.67
C LEU A 56 28.44 3.41 16.20
N GLY A 57 27.81 2.33 16.67
CA GLY A 57 27.57 2.07 18.09
C GLY A 57 26.21 2.55 18.61
N HIS A 58 25.40 3.24 17.80
CA HIS A 58 24.06 3.69 18.19
C HIS A 58 22.96 2.61 18.00
N GLU A 59 23.29 1.44 17.46
CA GLU A 59 22.33 0.38 17.15
C GLU A 59 21.49 -0.07 18.36
N PRO A 60 22.05 -0.27 19.58
CA PRO A 60 21.26 -0.63 20.74
C PRO A 60 20.26 0.46 21.16
N TYR A 61 20.68 1.73 21.10
CA TYR A 61 19.82 2.87 21.43
C TYR A 61 18.72 3.08 20.40
N MET A 62 19.03 2.87 19.11
CA MET A 62 18.05 2.90 18.03
C MET A 62 16.98 1.83 18.22
N ALA A 63 17.34 0.62 18.65
CA ALA A 63 16.35 -0.43 18.95
C ALA A 63 15.40 -0.03 20.10
N LEU A 64 15.92 0.58 21.17
CA LEU A 64 15.10 1.07 22.29
C LEU A 64 14.17 2.21 21.87
N LEU A 65 14.70 3.20 21.13
CA LEU A 65 13.93 4.31 20.60
C LEU A 65 12.81 3.82 19.66
N ALA A 66 13.15 2.91 18.75
CA ALA A 66 12.20 2.32 17.82
C ALA A 66 11.05 1.59 18.53
N ARG A 67 11.32 0.84 19.61
CA ARG A 67 10.27 0.21 20.44
C ARG A 67 9.37 1.26 21.08
N LYS A 68 9.96 2.26 21.74
CA LYS A 68 9.20 3.35 22.39
C LYS A 68 8.29 4.10 21.40
N ILE A 69 8.75 4.27 20.17
CA ILE A 69 7.99 4.89 19.08
C ILE A 69 6.87 3.97 18.58
N ALA A 70 7.11 2.66 18.48
CA ALA A 70 6.10 1.68 18.10
C ALA A 70 4.96 1.56 19.14
N ASP A 71 5.27 1.79 20.42
CA ASP A 71 4.29 1.78 21.51
C ASP A 71 3.41 3.05 21.55
N GLN A 72 3.66 4.03 20.68
CA GLN A 72 2.84 5.24 20.65
C GLN A 72 1.45 4.94 20.05
N PRO A 73 0.36 5.49 20.62
CA PRO A 73 -0.98 5.29 20.09
C PRO A 73 -1.15 5.92 18.70
N LEU A 74 -0.44 7.01 18.45
CA LEU A 74 -0.46 7.72 17.19
C LEU A 74 0.85 7.49 16.42
N TYR A 75 0.73 7.22 15.13
CA TYR A 75 1.86 7.00 14.22
C TYR A 75 2.89 8.12 14.35
N LEU A 76 4.08 7.79 14.83
CA LEU A 76 5.19 8.74 15.03
C LEU A 76 6.32 8.39 14.05
N PRO A 77 6.54 9.20 12.99
CA PRO A 77 7.58 8.93 12.03
C PRO A 77 8.96 9.05 12.67
N LEU A 78 9.77 8.00 12.49
CA LEU A 78 11.18 7.95 12.86
C LEU A 78 12.02 7.94 11.58
N VAL A 79 12.84 8.97 11.37
CA VAL A 79 13.75 9.06 10.22
C VAL A 79 15.18 8.89 10.71
N ALA A 80 15.88 7.88 10.20
CA ALA A 80 17.27 7.61 10.52
C ALA A 80 18.17 8.20 9.43
N LEU A 81 18.99 9.18 9.82
CA LEU A 81 19.91 9.89 8.93
C LEU A 81 21.21 9.08 8.80
N ASP A 82 21.63 8.80 7.57
CA ASP A 82 22.93 8.20 7.20
C ASP A 82 23.25 6.85 7.88
N ALA A 83 22.20 6.05 8.10
CA ALA A 83 22.31 4.71 8.67
C ALA A 83 23.15 3.77 7.79
N GLN A 84 24.17 3.16 8.38
CA GLN A 84 25.05 2.19 7.68
C GLN A 84 24.56 0.74 7.84
N ALA A 85 23.92 0.44 8.96
CA ALA A 85 23.37 -0.87 9.30
C ALA A 85 21.90 -1.01 8.86
N SER A 86 21.38 -2.22 9.01
CA SER A 86 19.94 -2.48 8.84
C SER A 86 19.16 -1.77 9.93
N LEU A 87 18.09 -1.08 9.54
CA LEU A 87 17.27 -0.31 10.44
C LEU A 87 16.15 -1.15 11.07
N PRO A 88 15.64 -0.76 12.26
CA PRO A 88 14.38 -1.29 12.76
C PRO A 88 13.25 -1.08 11.74
N HIS A 89 12.29 -2.00 11.75
CA HIS A 89 11.15 -2.04 10.82
C HIS A 89 10.25 -0.77 10.74
N ASN A 90 10.36 0.15 11.70
CA ASN A 90 9.61 1.42 11.76
C ASN A 90 10.51 2.66 11.61
N ALA A 91 11.80 2.50 11.30
CA ALA A 91 12.72 3.59 11.03
C ALA A 91 12.91 3.78 9.52
N LEU A 92 12.60 4.98 9.03
CA LEU A 92 12.71 5.36 7.63
C LEU A 92 14.16 5.75 7.33
N PRO A 93 14.88 5.08 6.41
CA PRO A 93 16.23 5.49 6.04
C PRO A 93 16.21 6.83 5.32
N PHE A 94 17.18 7.71 5.60
CA PHE A 94 17.40 8.93 4.85
C PHE A 94 18.90 9.14 4.62
N ALA A 95 19.35 9.03 3.38
CA ALA A 95 20.74 9.35 3.02
C ALA A 95 20.92 10.86 2.76
N THR A 96 21.84 11.51 3.45
CA THR A 96 22.16 12.93 3.21
C THR A 96 22.89 13.07 1.88
N ARG A 97 22.25 13.71 0.90
CA ARG A 97 22.77 13.91 -0.45
C ARG A 97 22.12 15.12 -1.13
N GLY A 98 22.87 15.77 -2.03
CA GLY A 98 22.35 16.86 -2.87
C GLY A 98 21.52 17.88 -2.09
N ASN A 99 20.27 18.10 -2.51
CA ASN A 99 19.29 18.96 -1.87
C ASN A 99 18.67 18.36 -0.58
N ALA A 100 19.50 17.82 0.31
CA ALA A 100 19.08 17.07 1.49
C ALA A 100 18.06 17.82 2.37
N ALA A 101 18.23 19.15 2.54
CA ALA A 101 17.30 19.97 3.31
C ALA A 101 15.88 19.95 2.71
N GLU A 102 15.73 20.27 1.43
CA GLU A 102 14.44 20.30 0.72
C GLU A 102 13.77 18.93 0.71
N ARG A 103 14.56 17.87 0.46
CA ARG A 103 14.07 16.49 0.44
C ARG A 103 13.62 16.03 1.81
N LEU A 104 14.35 16.38 2.87
CA LEU A 104 13.97 16.07 4.25
C LEU A 104 12.69 16.81 4.64
N ILE A 105 12.58 18.10 4.29
CA ILE A 105 11.37 18.90 4.48
C ILE A 105 10.17 18.23 3.81
N ALA A 106 10.31 17.86 2.54
CA ALA A 106 9.24 17.24 1.77
C ALA A 106 8.84 15.87 2.38
N ARG A 107 9.82 15.06 2.79
CA ARG A 107 9.59 13.76 3.44
C ARG A 107 8.87 13.91 4.77
N LEU A 108 9.30 14.84 5.61
CA LEU A 108 8.66 15.11 6.90
C LEU A 108 7.23 15.58 6.72
N ARG A 109 6.97 16.48 5.76
CA ARG A 109 5.60 16.91 5.42
C ARG A 109 4.72 15.72 5.01
N ALA A 110 5.23 14.82 4.17
CA ALA A 110 4.49 13.61 3.79
C ALA A 110 4.20 12.72 5.01
N ALA A 111 5.22 12.43 5.83
CA ALA A 111 5.08 11.59 7.01
C ALA A 111 4.10 12.15 8.06
N ILE A 112 4.12 13.47 8.29
CA ILE A 112 3.24 14.15 9.25
C ILE A 112 1.79 14.21 8.73
N ARG A 113 1.57 14.26 7.41
CA ARG A 113 0.23 14.11 6.82
C ARG A 113 -0.35 12.73 7.12
N ILE A 114 0.45 11.67 7.02
CA ILE A 114 0.03 10.31 7.39
C ILE A 114 -0.31 10.22 8.89
N ARG A 115 0.50 10.85 9.76
CA ARG A 115 0.18 10.98 11.19
C ARG A 115 -1.16 11.68 11.41
N THR A 116 -1.42 12.77 10.69
CA THR A 116 -2.70 13.51 10.76
C THR A 116 -3.88 12.67 10.29
N LEU A 117 -3.70 11.90 9.23
CA LEU A 117 -4.69 10.95 8.73
C LEU A 117 -4.99 9.88 9.78
N HIS A 118 -3.96 9.31 10.41
CA HIS A 118 -4.13 8.32 11.48
C HIS A 118 -4.90 8.90 12.68
N ALA A 119 -4.57 10.12 13.12
CA ALA A 119 -5.31 10.81 14.18
C ALA A 119 -6.78 11.02 13.82
N THR A 120 -7.06 11.34 12.55
CA THR A 120 -8.43 11.51 12.05
C THR A 120 -9.21 10.20 12.09
N VAL A 121 -8.59 9.09 11.67
CA VAL A 121 -9.20 7.75 11.75
C VAL A 121 -9.50 7.39 13.21
N LEU A 122 -8.53 7.51 14.12
CA LEU A 122 -8.72 7.19 15.54
C LEU A 122 -9.82 8.03 16.20
N ARG A 123 -9.93 9.31 15.83
CA ARG A 123 -10.99 10.20 16.34
C ARG A 123 -12.39 9.79 15.88
N ARG A 124 -12.52 9.28 14.65
CA ARG A 124 -13.83 8.93 14.05
C ARG A 124 -14.23 7.47 14.26
N LEU A 125 -13.29 6.61 14.63
CA LEU A 125 -13.52 5.19 14.83
C LEU A 125 -14.57 4.86 15.92
N PRO A 126 -14.60 5.52 17.10
CA PRO A 126 -15.53 5.18 18.17
C PRO A 126 -17.01 5.33 17.81
N GLU A 127 -17.32 6.21 16.86
CA GLU A 127 -18.68 6.47 16.37
C GLU A 127 -19.07 5.55 15.20
N SER A 128 -18.17 4.67 14.76
CA SER A 128 -18.31 3.85 13.57
C SER A 128 -18.39 2.36 13.88
N LYS A 129 -19.02 1.58 12.99
CA LYS A 129 -19.03 0.11 13.03
C LYS A 129 -17.83 -0.53 12.31
N VAL A 130 -16.81 0.27 12.03
CA VAL A 130 -15.61 -0.15 11.26
C VAL A 130 -14.56 -0.71 12.21
N THR A 131 -14.04 -1.89 11.88
CA THR A 131 -12.89 -2.48 12.56
C THR A 131 -11.61 -2.14 11.82
N LEU A 132 -10.57 -1.73 12.54
CA LEU A 132 -9.25 -1.54 11.95
C LEU A 132 -8.65 -2.90 11.55
N PRO A 133 -8.01 -3.01 10.38
CA PRO A 133 -7.26 -4.23 10.07
C PRO A 133 -6.12 -4.42 11.06
N GLU A 134 -6.07 -5.59 11.71
CA GLU A 134 -5.07 -5.93 12.76
C GLU A 134 -3.68 -6.26 12.18
N ALA A 135 -3.61 -6.64 10.91
CA ALA A 135 -2.37 -7.02 10.26
C ALA A 135 -1.46 -5.81 10.00
N ASP A 136 -0.15 -6.02 10.14
CA ASP A 136 0.87 -5.06 9.71
C ASP A 136 0.65 -4.67 8.22
N PRO A 137 0.52 -3.38 7.89
CA PRO A 137 0.23 -2.91 6.54
C PRO A 137 1.19 -3.47 5.48
N VAL A 138 2.44 -3.76 5.86
CA VAL A 138 3.45 -4.29 4.95
C VAL A 138 3.08 -5.67 4.38
N ARG A 139 2.28 -6.48 5.10
CA ARG A 139 1.90 -7.83 4.67
C ARG A 139 0.99 -7.83 3.45
N ASP A 140 0.18 -6.78 3.32
CA ASP A 140 -0.76 -6.55 2.23
C ASP A 140 -0.19 -5.58 1.18
N ALA A 141 1.09 -5.18 1.32
CA ALA A 141 1.76 -4.24 0.44
C ALA A 141 2.30 -4.93 -0.82
N ILE A 142 2.31 -4.20 -1.94
CA ILE A 142 2.81 -4.68 -3.23
C ILE A 142 4.02 -3.87 -3.65
N VAL A 143 5.14 -4.54 -3.87
CA VAL A 143 6.39 -3.94 -4.36
C VAL A 143 6.55 -4.23 -5.83
N LEU A 144 6.78 -3.18 -6.63
CA LEU A 144 7.20 -3.31 -8.01
C LEU A 144 8.73 -3.43 -8.07
N LEU A 145 9.21 -4.64 -8.32
CA LEU A 145 10.64 -4.92 -8.52
C LEU A 145 10.96 -4.79 -10.00
N ILE A 146 11.81 -3.83 -10.35
CA ILE A 146 12.18 -3.52 -11.73
C ILE A 146 13.66 -3.83 -11.93
N GLY A 147 14.01 -4.62 -12.93
CA GLY A 147 15.41 -4.90 -13.22
C GLY A 147 15.61 -6.14 -14.06
N ARG A 148 16.86 -6.36 -14.46
CA ARG A 148 17.26 -7.55 -15.22
C ARG A 148 18.70 -8.00 -14.96
N GLY A 149 19.36 -7.43 -13.96
CA GLY A 149 20.69 -7.85 -13.55
C GLY A 149 20.67 -8.96 -12.51
N ALA A 150 21.86 -9.29 -12.00
CA ALA A 150 22.09 -10.51 -11.23
C ALA A 150 21.46 -10.47 -9.83
N ALA A 151 21.26 -9.28 -9.27
CA ALA A 151 20.63 -9.11 -7.94
C ALA A 151 19.12 -9.37 -7.96
N TYR A 152 18.47 -9.36 -9.13
CA TYR A 152 17.02 -9.41 -9.26
C TYR A 152 16.38 -10.64 -8.58
N PRO A 153 16.84 -11.90 -8.78
CA PRO A 153 16.21 -13.06 -8.14
C PRO A 153 16.30 -13.01 -6.61
N ALA A 154 17.46 -12.62 -6.08
CA ALA A 154 17.68 -12.54 -4.64
C ALA A 154 16.87 -11.40 -4.00
N LEU A 155 16.72 -10.26 -4.69
CA LEU A 155 15.82 -9.18 -4.27
C LEU A 155 14.35 -9.63 -4.29
N SER A 156 13.94 -10.37 -5.32
CA SER A 156 12.58 -10.90 -5.41
C SER A 156 12.22 -11.80 -4.23
N VAL A 157 13.17 -12.63 -3.77
CA VAL A 157 12.98 -13.49 -2.59
C VAL A 157 12.95 -12.63 -1.32
N ALA A 158 13.96 -11.78 -1.11
CA ALA A 158 14.08 -10.97 0.11
C ALA A 158 12.87 -10.03 0.33
N LEU A 159 12.28 -9.51 -0.73
CA LEU A 159 11.05 -8.71 -0.67
C LEU A 159 9.81 -9.61 -0.51
N GLY A 160 9.72 -10.70 -1.28
CA GLY A 160 8.57 -11.61 -1.33
C GLY A 160 8.23 -12.31 -0.01
N GLU A 161 9.24 -12.49 0.86
CA GLU A 161 9.05 -13.00 2.22
C GLU A 161 8.09 -12.14 3.05
N ARG A 162 8.02 -10.82 2.80
CA ARG A 162 7.25 -9.87 3.63
C ARG A 162 6.17 -9.10 2.88
N THR A 163 6.30 -8.95 1.56
CA THR A 163 5.36 -8.22 0.70
C THR A 163 4.92 -9.07 -0.51
N GLY A 164 3.87 -8.64 -1.22
CA GLY A 164 3.69 -9.04 -2.62
C GLY A 164 4.79 -8.43 -3.49
N VAL A 165 5.25 -9.17 -4.50
CA VAL A 165 6.27 -8.68 -5.45
C VAL A 165 5.76 -8.86 -6.87
N VAL A 166 5.67 -7.75 -7.59
CA VAL A 166 5.38 -7.71 -9.01
C VAL A 166 6.67 -7.43 -9.75
N GLY A 167 7.04 -8.31 -10.67
CA GLY A 167 8.27 -8.22 -11.42
C GLY A 167 8.12 -7.50 -12.75
N ALA A 168 9.03 -6.57 -13.05
CA ALA A 168 9.10 -5.91 -14.35
C ALA A 168 10.53 -5.95 -14.91
N LEU A 169 10.71 -6.62 -16.05
CA LEU A 169 12.01 -6.72 -16.73
C LEU A 169 12.26 -5.55 -17.71
N SER A 170 11.30 -4.63 -17.84
CA SER A 170 11.41 -3.41 -18.65
C SER A 170 10.64 -2.26 -18.00
N ILE A 171 10.97 -1.02 -18.38
CA ILE A 171 10.30 0.19 -17.87
C ILE A 171 8.87 0.29 -18.38
N GLU A 172 8.59 -0.19 -19.59
CA GLU A 172 7.23 -0.22 -20.15
C GLU A 172 6.32 -1.16 -19.35
N ALA A 173 6.83 -2.34 -18.97
CA ALA A 173 6.10 -3.26 -18.10
C ALA A 173 5.86 -2.63 -16.72
N ALA A 174 6.86 -1.96 -16.16
CA ALA A 174 6.72 -1.24 -14.89
C ALA A 174 5.63 -0.15 -14.95
N ALA A 175 5.63 0.67 -16.00
CA ALA A 175 4.61 1.70 -16.22
C ALA A 175 3.19 1.11 -16.35
N LYS A 176 3.05 -0.07 -16.98
CA LYS A 176 1.75 -0.77 -17.03
C LYS A 176 1.29 -1.19 -15.64
N HIS A 177 2.18 -1.74 -14.82
CA HIS A 177 1.85 -2.14 -13.44
C HIS A 177 1.47 -0.94 -12.57
N LEU A 178 2.21 0.17 -12.64
CA LEU A 178 1.90 1.40 -11.90
C LEU A 178 0.51 1.96 -12.18
N ASN A 179 -0.01 1.79 -13.41
CA ASN A 179 -1.34 2.27 -13.76
C ASN A 179 -2.47 1.31 -13.37
N THR A 180 -2.18 0.02 -13.20
CA THR A 180 -3.20 -1.03 -13.05
C THR A 180 -3.30 -1.62 -11.65
N ARG A 181 -2.24 -1.50 -10.84
CA ARG A 181 -2.17 -2.03 -9.47
C ARG A 181 -2.04 -0.92 -8.45
N ASP A 182 -2.41 -1.23 -7.22
CA ASP A 182 -2.00 -0.43 -6.05
C ASP A 182 -0.57 -0.87 -5.70
N ILE A 183 0.42 -0.08 -6.10
CA ILE A 183 1.83 -0.31 -5.81
C ILE A 183 2.22 0.54 -4.60
N ASP A 184 2.77 -0.10 -3.58
CA ASP A 184 3.16 0.57 -2.33
C ASP A 184 4.64 0.98 -2.30
N GLY A 185 5.43 0.49 -3.26
CA GLY A 185 6.78 0.98 -3.48
C GLY A 185 7.46 0.34 -4.68
N VAL A 186 8.54 0.97 -5.11
CA VAL A 186 9.34 0.55 -6.26
C VAL A 186 10.76 0.24 -5.80
N VAL A 187 11.28 -0.90 -6.23
CA VAL A 187 12.70 -1.26 -6.07
C VAL A 187 13.30 -1.40 -7.46
N LEU A 188 14.23 -0.50 -7.80
CA LEU A 188 14.95 -0.49 -9.06
C LEU A 188 16.31 -1.19 -8.88
N SER A 189 16.40 -2.41 -9.40
CA SER A 189 17.61 -3.23 -9.48
C SER A 189 18.51 -2.77 -10.65
N ASP A 190 19.68 -3.40 -10.72
CA ASP A 190 20.62 -3.36 -11.83
C ASP A 190 20.04 -3.88 -13.18
N GLY A 191 20.81 -3.63 -14.25
CA GLY A 191 20.54 -4.11 -15.62
C GLY A 191 20.00 -3.06 -16.58
N PHE A 192 19.65 -1.86 -16.11
CA PHE A 192 19.35 -0.71 -16.97
C PHE A 192 20.54 0.24 -17.08
N THR A 193 20.58 1.06 -18.13
CA THR A 193 21.59 2.12 -18.21
C THR A 193 21.18 3.29 -17.31
N PRO A 194 22.12 4.13 -16.84
CA PRO A 194 21.80 5.32 -16.06
C PRO A 194 20.74 6.20 -16.73
N ARG A 195 20.82 6.39 -18.06
CA ARG A 195 19.84 7.16 -18.84
C ARG A 195 18.40 6.62 -18.74
N VAL A 196 18.24 5.29 -18.73
CA VAL A 196 16.91 4.66 -18.63
C VAL A 196 16.36 4.82 -17.21
N THR A 197 17.21 4.64 -16.20
CA THR A 197 16.88 4.90 -14.79
C THR A 197 16.45 6.36 -14.60
N ASP A 198 17.23 7.31 -15.10
CA ASP A 198 16.95 8.74 -14.97
C ASP A 198 15.62 9.11 -15.62
N ALA A 199 15.36 8.62 -16.85
CA ALA A 199 14.10 8.85 -17.55
C ALA A 199 12.88 8.33 -16.76
N PHE A 200 13.01 7.14 -16.16
CA PHE A 200 11.95 6.58 -15.34
C PHE A 200 11.71 7.40 -14.06
N LEU A 201 12.76 7.82 -13.36
CA LEU A 201 12.64 8.66 -12.17
C LEU A 201 12.06 10.05 -12.48
N THR A 202 12.41 10.64 -13.63
CA THR A 202 11.78 11.89 -14.10
C THR A 202 10.28 11.72 -14.29
N VAL A 203 9.83 10.63 -14.94
CA VAL A 203 8.39 10.37 -15.12
C VAL A 203 7.67 10.25 -13.77
N LEU A 204 8.27 9.56 -12.79
CA LEU A 204 7.69 9.45 -11.45
C LEU A 204 7.64 10.80 -10.72
N ALA A 205 8.63 11.67 -10.91
CA ALA A 205 8.68 12.99 -10.27
C ALA A 205 7.62 13.95 -10.86
N GLU A 206 7.39 13.88 -12.17
CA GLU A 206 6.41 14.71 -12.88
C GLU A 206 4.96 14.29 -12.62
N ASP A 207 4.70 12.98 -12.47
CA ASP A 207 3.37 12.49 -12.14
C ASP A 207 3.08 12.58 -10.64
N THR A 208 2.25 13.56 -10.26
CA THR A 208 1.84 13.81 -8.88
C THR A 208 1.27 12.58 -8.15
N ARG A 209 0.73 11.59 -8.86
CA ARG A 209 0.24 10.32 -8.27
C ARG A 209 1.36 9.51 -7.63
N PHE A 210 2.58 9.60 -8.17
CA PHE A 210 3.74 8.83 -7.71
C PHE A 210 4.72 9.65 -6.88
N ARG A 211 4.47 10.94 -6.68
CA ARG A 211 5.38 11.84 -5.95
C ARG A 211 5.80 11.30 -4.58
N ASN A 212 4.86 10.77 -3.80
CA ASN A 212 5.13 10.22 -2.47
C ASN A 212 5.40 8.70 -2.47
N LEU A 213 5.41 8.06 -3.64
CA LEU A 213 5.69 6.63 -3.75
C LEU A 213 7.14 6.36 -3.30
N PRO A 214 7.38 5.42 -2.39
CA PRO A 214 8.72 4.96 -2.06
C PRO A 214 9.44 4.42 -3.29
N VAL A 215 10.63 4.95 -3.58
CA VAL A 215 11.47 4.44 -4.67
C VAL A 215 12.86 4.15 -4.11
N VAL A 216 13.32 2.91 -4.23
CA VAL A 216 14.65 2.49 -3.81
C VAL A 216 15.46 2.11 -5.04
N VAL A 217 16.58 2.80 -5.24
CA VAL A 217 17.56 2.47 -6.28
C VAL A 217 18.72 1.72 -5.61
N THR A 218 19.20 0.64 -6.22
CA THR A 218 20.16 -0.27 -5.57
C THR A 218 21.56 -0.25 -6.17
N ALA A 219 21.69 0.07 -7.46
CA ALA A 219 22.94 -0.10 -8.20
C ALA A 219 23.49 1.19 -8.83
N HIS A 220 22.63 2.18 -9.08
CA HIS A 220 23.01 3.39 -9.80
C HIS A 220 23.18 4.58 -8.85
N GLN A 221 24.28 5.30 -8.99
CA GLN A 221 24.37 6.64 -8.43
C GLN A 221 23.34 7.53 -9.13
N LEU A 222 22.65 8.36 -8.37
CA LEU A 222 21.76 9.35 -8.94
C LEU A 222 22.60 10.51 -9.48
N THR A 223 22.41 10.83 -10.75
CA THR A 223 23.10 11.92 -11.45
C THR A 223 22.41 13.27 -11.25
N GLN A 224 21.13 13.25 -10.85
CA GLN A 224 20.27 14.42 -10.72
C GLN A 224 19.44 14.36 -9.42
N SER A 225 18.88 15.51 -9.05
CA SER A 225 17.89 15.60 -7.96
C SER A 225 16.49 15.45 -8.55
N TYR A 226 15.66 14.65 -7.90
CA TYR A 226 14.27 14.41 -8.29
C TYR A 226 13.34 14.90 -7.17
N ASP A 227 12.19 15.48 -7.52
CA ASP A 227 11.12 15.80 -6.56
C ASP A 227 10.36 14.54 -6.13
N LEU A 228 11.12 13.60 -5.53
CA LEU A 228 10.65 12.34 -4.98
C LEU A 228 11.12 12.26 -3.53
N PRO A 229 10.30 12.74 -2.57
CA PRO A 229 10.70 12.83 -1.17
C PRO A 229 11.10 11.49 -0.57
N ASN A 230 10.54 10.38 -1.06
CA ASN A 230 10.77 9.02 -0.59
C ASN A 230 11.74 8.21 -1.48
N LEU A 231 12.50 8.89 -2.36
CA LEU A 231 13.57 8.27 -3.15
C LEU A 231 14.81 8.03 -2.29
N GLU A 232 15.29 6.79 -2.22
CA GLU A 232 16.53 6.40 -1.53
C GLU A 232 17.48 5.62 -2.46
N LEU A 233 18.78 5.76 -2.19
CA LEU A 233 19.82 4.90 -2.78
C LEU A 233 20.32 3.98 -1.68
N ILE A 234 20.07 2.69 -1.82
CA ILE A 234 20.45 1.68 -0.83
C ILE A 234 21.32 0.65 -1.51
N VAL A 235 22.63 0.72 -1.22
CA VAL A 235 23.63 -0.18 -1.79
C VAL A 235 23.96 -1.29 -0.79
N GLY A 236 24.07 -2.52 -1.29
CA GLY A 236 24.51 -3.68 -0.52
C GLY A 236 23.76 -4.94 -0.92
N GLU A 237 23.84 -5.95 -0.05
CA GLU A 237 23.19 -7.24 -0.26
C GLU A 237 21.66 -7.10 -0.35
N PRO A 238 20.98 -7.94 -1.16
CA PRO A 238 19.53 -7.91 -1.35
C PRO A 238 18.71 -7.89 -0.05
N THR A 239 19.18 -8.61 0.98
CA THR A 239 18.54 -8.64 2.30
C THR A 239 18.62 -7.29 3.02
N LYS A 240 19.76 -6.59 2.93
CA LYS A 240 19.93 -5.23 3.46
C LYS A 240 19.06 -4.23 2.71
N VAL A 241 19.02 -4.33 1.38
CA VAL A 241 18.16 -3.50 0.53
C VAL A 241 16.70 -3.67 0.95
N ALA A 242 16.21 -4.90 1.02
CA ALA A 242 14.84 -5.18 1.44
C ALA A 242 14.55 -4.66 2.85
N ALA A 243 15.43 -4.95 3.83
CA ALA A 243 15.25 -4.52 5.21
C ALA A 243 15.08 -3.00 5.35
N ASN A 244 15.83 -2.22 4.55
CA ASN A 244 15.77 -0.76 4.59
C ASN A 244 14.70 -0.16 3.65
N ALA A 245 14.28 -0.88 2.61
CA ALA A 245 13.16 -0.45 1.76
C ALA A 245 11.80 -0.60 2.46
N LEU A 246 11.63 -1.68 3.23
CA LEU A 246 10.34 -2.07 3.83
C LEU A 246 9.72 -1.01 4.75
N PRO A 247 10.46 -0.25 5.59
CA PRO A 247 9.87 0.82 6.39
C PRO A 247 9.18 1.91 5.54
N LEU A 248 9.76 2.29 4.41
CA LEU A 248 9.17 3.27 3.49
C LEU A 248 7.89 2.70 2.84
N ILE A 249 7.97 1.46 2.36
CA ILE A 249 6.83 0.74 1.76
C ILE A 249 5.69 0.58 2.77
N ARG A 250 6.01 0.20 4.02
CA ARG A 250 5.04 0.08 5.10
C ARG A 250 4.34 1.40 5.38
N GLN A 251 5.08 2.52 5.42
CA GLN A 251 4.50 3.84 5.65
C GLN A 251 3.46 4.18 4.56
N HIS A 252 3.78 3.92 3.29
CA HIS A 252 2.86 4.14 2.19
C HIS A 252 1.64 3.20 2.23
N ALA A 253 1.86 1.91 2.51
CA ALA A 253 0.78 0.94 2.68
C ALA A 253 -0.17 1.32 3.83
N MET A 254 0.39 1.86 4.92
CA MET A 254 -0.39 2.39 6.04
C MET A 254 -1.27 3.57 5.62
N GLU A 255 -0.74 4.51 4.81
CA GLU A 255 -1.52 5.62 4.26
C GLU A 255 -2.71 5.13 3.42
N ALA A 256 -2.47 4.16 2.52
CA ALA A 256 -3.50 3.56 1.69
C ALA A 256 -4.57 2.84 2.54
N GLN A 257 -4.16 2.11 3.58
CA GLN A 257 -5.05 1.44 4.53
C GLN A 257 -5.89 2.42 5.34
N LEU A 258 -5.29 3.48 5.87
CA LEU A 258 -6.01 4.51 6.63
C LEU A 258 -7.02 5.24 5.73
N SER A 259 -6.66 5.52 4.47
CA SER A 259 -7.55 6.14 3.49
C SER A 259 -8.76 5.25 3.15
N ARG A 260 -8.56 3.94 2.99
CA ARG A 260 -9.66 2.97 2.84
C ARG A 260 -10.53 2.89 4.09
N THR A 261 -9.92 2.91 5.27
CA THR A 261 -10.64 2.91 6.55
C THR A 261 -11.52 4.15 6.68
N LEU A 262 -11.00 5.33 6.35
CA LEU A 262 -11.77 6.57 6.40
C LEU A 262 -12.97 6.53 5.44
N ARG A 263 -12.78 6.03 4.21
CA ARG A 263 -13.88 5.80 3.25
C ARG A 263 -14.93 4.83 3.79
N SER A 264 -14.50 3.77 4.49
CA SER A 264 -15.43 2.84 5.15
C SER A 264 -16.24 3.53 6.24
N ILE A 265 -15.60 4.38 7.06
CA ILE A 265 -16.29 5.19 8.08
C ILE A 265 -17.30 6.14 7.43
N ASP A 266 -16.91 6.84 6.35
CA ASP A 266 -17.79 7.74 5.60
C ASP A 266 -19.00 7.00 5.01
N ALA A 267 -18.80 5.75 4.59
CA ALA A 267 -19.85 4.86 4.13
C ALA A 267 -20.64 4.17 5.26
N GLY A 268 -20.51 4.61 6.53
CA GLY A 268 -21.23 4.03 7.67
C GLY A 268 -20.85 2.57 8.00
N GLY A 269 -19.65 2.15 7.61
CA GLY A 269 -19.16 0.78 7.79
C GLY A 269 -19.69 -0.23 6.76
N LEU A 270 -20.23 0.26 5.64
CA LEU A 270 -20.72 -0.61 4.55
C LEU A 270 -19.59 -1.19 3.69
N LEU A 271 -18.41 -0.55 3.69
CA LEU A 271 -17.24 -1.01 2.92
C LEU A 271 -16.26 -1.77 3.81
N ASP A 272 -15.70 -2.86 3.32
CA ASP A 272 -14.56 -3.52 3.93
C ASP A 272 -13.29 -2.64 3.76
N PRO A 273 -12.63 -2.21 4.85
CA PRO A 273 -11.45 -1.37 4.76
C PRO A 273 -10.25 -2.06 4.10
N ARG A 274 -10.22 -3.40 3.96
CA ARG A 274 -9.09 -4.11 3.33
C ARG A 274 -9.19 -4.15 1.80
N SER A 275 -10.37 -4.45 1.27
CA SER A 275 -10.63 -4.57 -0.18
C SER A 275 -11.21 -3.31 -0.82
N GLY A 276 -11.96 -2.49 -0.07
CA GLY A 276 -12.75 -1.39 -0.60
C GLY A 276 -14.09 -1.81 -1.22
N LEU A 277 -14.40 -3.10 -1.21
CA LEU A 277 -15.71 -3.64 -1.61
C LEU A 277 -16.72 -3.54 -0.45
N LEU A 278 -17.98 -3.93 -0.68
CA LEU A 278 -18.96 -4.02 0.40
C LEU A 278 -18.57 -5.10 1.41
N THR A 279 -18.94 -4.90 2.67
CA THR A 279 -18.95 -6.00 3.64
C THR A 279 -19.94 -7.08 3.21
N VAL A 280 -19.74 -8.31 3.66
CA VAL A 280 -20.62 -9.44 3.31
C VAL A 280 -22.08 -9.15 3.71
N GLU A 281 -22.27 -8.53 4.88
CA GLU A 281 -23.59 -8.17 5.38
C GLU A 281 -24.23 -7.03 4.57
N ALA A 282 -23.44 -6.03 4.16
CA ALA A 282 -23.94 -4.93 3.32
C ALA A 282 -24.31 -5.44 1.92
N PHE A 283 -23.44 -6.25 1.31
CA PHE A 283 -23.69 -6.91 0.04
C PHE A 283 -24.97 -7.74 0.05
N ALA A 284 -25.19 -8.57 1.08
CA ALA A 284 -26.39 -9.40 1.15
C ALA A 284 -27.69 -8.58 1.16
N ARG A 285 -27.70 -7.45 1.87
CA ARG A 285 -28.87 -6.55 1.91
C ARG A 285 -29.10 -5.85 0.56
N ASP A 286 -28.05 -5.31 -0.03
CA ASP A 286 -28.16 -4.56 -1.29
C ASP A 286 -28.50 -5.49 -2.45
N PHE A 287 -27.92 -6.70 -2.46
CA PHE A 287 -28.22 -7.70 -3.47
C PHE A 287 -29.66 -8.18 -3.41
N ALA A 288 -30.22 -8.45 -2.22
CA ALA A 288 -31.63 -8.80 -2.08
C ALA A 288 -32.56 -7.71 -2.63
N LYS A 289 -32.28 -6.44 -2.29
CA LYS A 289 -33.04 -5.30 -2.81
C LYS A 289 -32.89 -5.13 -4.32
N ALA A 290 -31.68 -5.31 -4.86
CA ALA A 290 -31.45 -5.22 -6.30
C ALA A 290 -32.27 -6.26 -7.07
N VAL A 291 -32.30 -7.51 -6.58
CA VAL A 291 -33.14 -8.57 -7.14
C VAL A 291 -34.63 -8.18 -7.11
N GLU A 292 -35.14 -7.77 -5.94
CA GLU A 292 -36.55 -7.36 -5.80
C GLU A 292 -36.92 -6.21 -6.74
N GLN A 293 -36.07 -5.19 -6.83
CA GLN A 293 -36.31 -4.02 -7.69
C GLN A 293 -36.27 -4.37 -9.17
N THR A 294 -35.30 -5.17 -9.61
CA THR A 294 -35.22 -5.62 -11.01
C THR A 294 -36.42 -6.49 -11.38
N LEU A 295 -36.90 -7.37 -10.50
CA LEU A 295 -38.12 -8.15 -10.77
C LEU A 295 -39.37 -7.26 -10.86
N ALA A 296 -39.48 -6.25 -10.00
CA ALA A 296 -40.63 -5.36 -9.98
C ALA A 296 -40.68 -4.37 -11.15
N ARG A 297 -39.52 -3.87 -11.59
CA ARG A 297 -39.41 -2.82 -12.62
C ARG A 297 -39.06 -3.35 -14.01
N GLY A 298 -38.66 -4.63 -14.09
CA GLY A 298 -37.94 -5.14 -15.25
C GLY A 298 -36.49 -4.63 -15.28
N GLY A 299 -35.68 -5.24 -16.15
CA GLY A 299 -34.26 -4.91 -16.30
C GLY A 299 -33.37 -6.14 -16.28
N GLY A 300 -32.08 -5.94 -16.58
CA GLY A 300 -31.08 -6.99 -16.50
C GLY A 300 -30.34 -6.97 -15.16
N LEU A 301 -30.18 -8.12 -14.52
CA LEU A 301 -29.28 -8.26 -13.37
C LEU A 301 -28.45 -9.52 -13.58
N SER A 302 -27.14 -9.37 -13.54
CA SER A 302 -26.21 -10.50 -13.69
C SER A 302 -25.19 -10.50 -12.58
N VAL A 303 -24.70 -11.69 -12.24
CA VAL A 303 -23.75 -11.88 -11.14
C VAL A 303 -22.58 -12.71 -11.64
N ALA A 304 -21.37 -12.31 -11.28
CA ALA A 304 -20.16 -13.08 -11.52
C ALA A 304 -19.49 -13.43 -10.20
N ARG A 305 -18.96 -14.64 -10.12
CA ARG A 305 -18.09 -15.10 -9.04
C ARG A 305 -16.70 -15.33 -9.60
N PHE A 306 -15.71 -14.73 -8.96
CA PHE A 306 -14.29 -14.93 -9.21
C PHE A 306 -13.73 -15.76 -8.05
N ALA A 307 -13.51 -17.05 -8.27
CA ALA A 307 -12.95 -17.95 -7.28
C ALA A 307 -11.43 -18.09 -7.49
N PHE A 308 -10.67 -18.01 -6.40
CA PHE A 308 -9.21 -18.04 -6.41
C PHE A 308 -8.71 -19.21 -5.56
N ASP A 309 -7.43 -19.56 -5.71
CA ASP A 309 -6.79 -20.56 -4.86
C ASP A 309 -6.84 -20.13 -3.38
N PRO A 310 -7.43 -20.92 -2.47
CA PRO A 310 -7.43 -20.65 -1.03
C PRO A 310 -6.02 -20.62 -0.42
N GLY A 311 -5.04 -21.27 -1.06
CA GLY A 311 -3.63 -21.23 -0.66
C GLY A 311 -2.95 -19.88 -0.92
N ASN A 312 -3.59 -18.95 -1.62
CA ASN A 312 -3.02 -17.65 -1.97
C ASN A 312 -3.89 -16.46 -1.53
N PRO A 313 -3.94 -16.13 -0.22
CA PRO A 313 -4.75 -15.03 0.33
C PRO A 313 -4.31 -13.65 -0.18
N ARG A 314 -3.05 -13.49 -0.62
CA ARG A 314 -2.56 -12.24 -1.22
C ARG A 314 -3.19 -12.01 -2.59
N ALA A 315 -3.20 -13.03 -3.45
CA ALA A 315 -3.83 -12.93 -4.76
C ALA A 315 -5.33 -12.62 -4.65
N GLN A 316 -6.02 -13.20 -3.67
CA GLN A 316 -7.43 -12.90 -3.38
C GLN A 316 -7.65 -11.43 -3.03
N LEU A 317 -6.82 -10.88 -2.14
CA LEU A 317 -6.93 -9.49 -1.72
C LEU A 317 -6.59 -8.51 -2.85
N ASP A 318 -5.52 -8.78 -3.61
CA ASP A 318 -5.13 -7.98 -4.78
C ASP A 318 -6.24 -7.98 -5.83
N ALA A 319 -6.81 -9.15 -6.13
CA ALA A 319 -7.92 -9.26 -7.06
C ALA A 319 -9.16 -8.49 -6.57
N ALA A 320 -9.49 -8.56 -5.28
CA ALA A 320 -10.59 -7.79 -4.71
C ALA A 320 -10.37 -6.27 -4.86
N ARG A 321 -9.15 -5.79 -4.62
CA ARG A 321 -8.78 -4.37 -4.82
C ARG A 321 -8.87 -3.96 -6.29
N ILE A 322 -8.35 -4.78 -7.21
CA ILE A 322 -8.46 -4.55 -8.66
C ILE A 322 -9.92 -4.47 -9.09
N LEU A 323 -10.75 -5.43 -8.66
CA LEU A 323 -12.19 -5.47 -8.97
C LEU A 323 -12.90 -4.21 -8.46
N SER A 324 -12.64 -3.80 -7.22
CA SER A 324 -13.26 -2.59 -6.62
C SER A 324 -13.03 -1.32 -7.43
N ARG A 325 -11.90 -1.24 -8.17
CA ARG A 325 -11.53 -0.08 -9.00
C ARG A 325 -12.08 -0.14 -10.42
N LEU A 326 -12.24 -1.35 -10.97
CA LEU A 326 -12.60 -1.55 -12.38
C LEU A 326 -14.10 -1.66 -12.60
N MET A 327 -14.87 -1.90 -11.54
CA MET A 327 -16.33 -1.94 -11.57
C MET A 327 -16.92 -0.56 -11.83
N ARG A 328 -18.09 -0.52 -12.48
CA ARG A 328 -18.83 0.75 -12.66
C ARG A 328 -19.39 1.20 -11.32
N GLN A 329 -19.72 2.47 -11.20
CA GLN A 329 -20.34 3.01 -9.97
C GLN A 329 -21.66 2.34 -9.59
N MET A 330 -22.41 1.82 -10.57
CA MET A 330 -23.68 1.10 -10.35
C MET A 330 -23.50 -0.38 -10.02
N ASP A 331 -22.31 -0.93 -10.27
CA ASP A 331 -21.98 -2.31 -9.96
C ASP A 331 -21.47 -2.39 -8.52
N PHE A 332 -21.74 -3.49 -7.83
CA PHE A 332 -21.29 -3.67 -6.45
C PHE A 332 -20.90 -5.12 -6.19
N GLY A 333 -20.04 -5.33 -5.19
CA GLY A 333 -19.47 -6.64 -4.93
C GLY A 333 -18.94 -6.76 -3.52
N ALA A 334 -18.61 -7.99 -3.13
CA ALA A 334 -18.01 -8.32 -1.85
C ALA A 334 -17.03 -9.48 -1.97
N ALA A 335 -15.93 -9.38 -1.23
CA ALA A 335 -15.06 -10.51 -0.95
C ALA A 335 -15.77 -11.44 0.06
N GLN A 336 -15.85 -12.72 -0.28
CA GLN A 336 -16.49 -13.76 0.51
C GLN A 336 -15.49 -14.43 1.45
N LYS A 337 -16.01 -15.12 2.47
CA LYS A 337 -15.18 -15.82 3.47
C LYS A 337 -14.37 -16.97 2.89
N ASP A 338 -14.80 -17.52 1.76
CA ASP A 338 -14.10 -18.58 1.03
C ASP A 338 -12.99 -18.06 0.11
N GLY A 339 -12.71 -16.76 0.11
CA GLY A 339 -11.71 -16.13 -0.73
C GLY A 339 -12.18 -15.78 -2.14
N SER A 340 -13.42 -16.10 -2.51
CA SER A 340 -14.00 -15.66 -3.78
C SER A 340 -14.50 -14.23 -3.72
N VAL A 341 -14.58 -13.56 -4.87
CA VAL A 341 -15.20 -12.23 -4.98
C VAL A 341 -16.46 -12.36 -5.81
N ILE A 342 -17.57 -11.86 -5.30
CA ILE A 342 -18.85 -11.82 -6.02
C ILE A 342 -19.11 -10.39 -6.46
N VAL A 343 -19.47 -10.23 -7.73
CA VAL A 343 -19.77 -8.95 -8.36
C VAL A 343 -21.15 -9.01 -9.00
N VAL A 344 -21.97 -8.01 -8.74
CA VAL A 344 -23.30 -7.83 -9.31
C VAL A 344 -23.22 -6.71 -10.34
N PHE A 345 -23.65 -7.02 -11.57
CA PHE A 345 -23.75 -6.09 -12.68
C PHE A 345 -25.21 -5.65 -12.86
N ALA A 346 -25.49 -4.40 -12.52
CA ALA A 346 -26.81 -3.82 -12.67
C ALA A 346 -27.09 -3.49 -14.15
N GLU A 347 -28.36 -3.56 -14.56
CA GLU A 347 -28.82 -3.31 -15.94
C GLU A 347 -28.00 -4.06 -17.01
N THR A 348 -27.66 -5.32 -16.71
CA THR A 348 -26.74 -6.11 -17.54
C THR A 348 -27.29 -7.52 -17.80
N ASP A 349 -27.35 -7.92 -19.07
CA ASP A 349 -27.71 -9.27 -19.49
C ASP A 349 -26.57 -10.28 -19.35
N PHE A 350 -26.88 -11.57 -19.49
CA PHE A 350 -25.92 -12.66 -19.36
C PHE A 350 -24.69 -12.53 -20.27
N ARG A 351 -24.93 -12.21 -21.56
CA ARG A 351 -23.86 -12.15 -22.57
C ARG A 351 -22.89 -11.02 -22.26
N THR A 352 -23.42 -9.87 -21.87
CA THR A 352 -22.66 -8.67 -21.51
C THR A 352 -21.91 -8.88 -20.20
N ALA A 353 -22.56 -9.47 -19.20
CA ALA A 353 -21.91 -9.85 -17.94
C ALA A 353 -20.73 -10.81 -18.18
N HIS A 354 -20.89 -11.80 -19.06
CA HIS A 354 -19.82 -12.72 -19.42
C HIS A 354 -18.64 -12.00 -20.09
N MET A 355 -18.91 -11.05 -21.00
CA MET A 355 -17.85 -10.22 -21.61
C MET A 355 -17.12 -9.34 -20.58
N ILE A 356 -17.86 -8.70 -19.67
CA ILE A 356 -17.28 -7.89 -18.59
C ILE A 356 -16.43 -8.75 -17.66
N ALA A 357 -16.95 -9.90 -17.22
CA ALA A 357 -16.26 -10.82 -16.33
C ALA A 357 -14.97 -11.35 -16.97
N ARG A 358 -14.99 -11.69 -18.26
CA ARG A 358 -13.78 -12.06 -19.02
C ARG A 358 -12.78 -10.91 -19.10
N ARG A 359 -13.21 -9.67 -19.32
CA ARG A 359 -12.32 -8.51 -19.33
C ARG A 359 -11.65 -8.30 -17.97
N LEU A 360 -12.42 -8.40 -16.88
CA LEU A 360 -11.89 -8.27 -15.52
C LEU A 360 -10.89 -9.39 -15.20
N SER A 361 -11.20 -10.64 -15.57
CA SER A 361 -10.29 -11.78 -15.46
C SER A 361 -9.01 -11.59 -16.26
N ALA A 362 -9.11 -11.09 -17.50
CA ALA A 362 -7.94 -10.80 -18.33
C ALA A 362 -7.04 -9.72 -17.72
N VAL A 363 -7.62 -8.67 -17.12
CA VAL A 363 -6.83 -7.65 -16.40
C VAL A 363 -6.12 -8.29 -15.21
N MET A 364 -6.82 -9.08 -14.38
CA MET A 364 -6.20 -9.79 -13.25
C MET A 364 -5.03 -10.66 -13.71
N LYS A 365 -5.22 -11.48 -14.75
CA LYS A 365 -4.18 -12.32 -15.36
C LYS A 365 -2.97 -11.53 -15.87
N HIS A 366 -3.21 -10.41 -16.55
CA HIS A 366 -2.11 -9.58 -17.05
C HIS A 366 -1.38 -8.82 -15.97
N THR A 367 -2.00 -8.66 -14.81
CA THR A 367 -1.38 -7.99 -13.67
C THR A 367 -0.56 -8.97 -12.83
N SER A 368 -0.94 -10.25 -12.71
CA SER A 368 -0.29 -11.26 -11.85
C SER A 368 1.00 -11.89 -12.40
N ASN A 369 1.53 -11.40 -13.52
CA ASN A 369 2.69 -12.00 -14.18
C ASN A 369 4.02 -11.72 -13.44
N GLY A 370 4.29 -12.48 -12.37
CA GLY A 370 5.63 -12.81 -11.90
C GLY A 370 5.92 -14.29 -12.17
N LYS A 371 7.12 -14.66 -12.62
CA LYS A 371 7.51 -16.06 -12.97
C LYS A 371 7.30 -17.10 -11.85
N HIS A 372 7.00 -16.66 -10.62
CA HIS A 372 6.77 -17.51 -9.45
C HIS A 372 5.39 -17.37 -8.79
N GLU A 373 4.47 -16.56 -9.32
CA GLU A 373 3.08 -16.62 -8.83
C GLU A 373 2.39 -17.85 -9.46
N MET A 374 2.22 -18.91 -8.66
CA MET A 374 1.37 -20.05 -9.01
C MET A 374 0.02 -19.53 -9.47
N ARG A 375 -0.37 -19.89 -10.70
CA ARG A 375 -1.70 -19.75 -11.33
C ARG A 375 -2.75 -19.01 -10.47
N SER A 376 -2.66 -17.70 -10.40
CA SER A 376 -3.65 -16.83 -9.75
C SER A 376 -4.79 -16.45 -10.70
N ASP A 377 -5.05 -17.28 -11.72
CA ASP A 377 -6.16 -17.10 -12.65
C ASP A 377 -7.46 -17.45 -11.94
N PRO A 378 -8.43 -16.52 -11.78
CA PRO A 378 -9.69 -16.85 -11.16
C PRO A 378 -10.51 -17.80 -12.04
N VAL A 379 -11.14 -18.78 -11.40
CA VAL A 379 -12.27 -19.50 -12.00
C VAL A 379 -13.47 -18.57 -11.97
N VAL A 380 -13.99 -18.25 -13.15
CA VAL A 380 -15.10 -17.29 -13.31
C VAL A 380 -16.38 -18.03 -13.65
N SER A 381 -17.39 -17.86 -12.80
CA SER A 381 -18.77 -18.29 -13.06
C SER A 381 -19.64 -17.05 -13.22
N VAL A 382 -20.61 -17.09 -14.13
CA VAL A 382 -21.53 -15.97 -14.40
C VAL A 382 -22.94 -16.52 -14.53
N ASP A 383 -23.93 -15.83 -13.97
CA ASP A 383 -25.34 -16.16 -14.06
C ASP A 383 -26.17 -14.86 -14.14
N SER A 384 -27.44 -14.96 -14.52
CA SER A 384 -28.38 -13.85 -14.64
C SER A 384 -29.71 -14.14 -13.96
N LEU A 385 -30.34 -13.08 -13.49
CA LEU A 385 -31.62 -13.13 -12.80
C LEU A 385 -32.73 -13.62 -13.74
N SER A 386 -33.43 -14.66 -13.30
CA SER A 386 -34.65 -15.16 -13.95
C SER A 386 -35.91 -14.67 -13.21
N PRO A 387 -37.10 -14.66 -13.85
CA PRO A 387 -38.32 -14.12 -13.23
C PRO A 387 -38.77 -14.80 -11.92
N SER A 388 -38.40 -16.08 -11.72
CA SER A 388 -38.73 -16.86 -10.53
C SER A 388 -37.62 -16.84 -9.47
N ASP A 389 -36.57 -16.03 -9.67
CA ASP A 389 -35.43 -16.03 -8.77
C ASP A 389 -35.65 -15.24 -7.49
N THR A 390 -34.89 -15.67 -6.49
CA THR A 390 -34.57 -14.91 -5.30
C THR A 390 -33.06 -14.69 -5.27
N ALA A 391 -32.59 -13.76 -4.44
CA ALA A 391 -31.15 -13.60 -4.19
C ALA A 391 -30.48 -14.94 -3.83
N ARG A 392 -31.14 -15.77 -3.02
CA ARG A 392 -30.62 -17.08 -2.60
C ARG A 392 -30.53 -18.07 -3.75
N SER A 393 -31.55 -18.16 -4.62
CA SER A 393 -31.53 -19.10 -5.74
C SER A 393 -30.46 -18.73 -6.77
N LEU A 394 -30.31 -17.43 -7.07
CA LEU A 394 -29.30 -16.94 -8.00
C LEU A 394 -27.86 -17.20 -7.51
N LEU A 395 -27.55 -16.91 -6.24
CA LEU A 395 -26.24 -17.25 -5.66
C LEU A 395 -26.02 -18.77 -5.55
N GLY A 396 -27.09 -19.53 -5.32
CA GLY A 396 -27.06 -20.99 -5.29
C GLY A 396 -26.61 -21.58 -6.63
N ARG A 397 -27.17 -21.10 -7.75
CA ARG A 397 -26.76 -21.54 -9.10
C ARG A 397 -25.32 -21.17 -9.41
N LEU A 398 -24.93 -19.93 -9.11
CA LEU A 398 -23.56 -19.44 -9.29
C LEU A 398 -22.52 -20.29 -8.54
N SER A 399 -22.91 -20.90 -7.42
CA SER A 399 -22.04 -21.77 -6.62
C SER A 399 -22.04 -23.24 -7.08
N ALA A 400 -23.16 -23.72 -7.62
CA ALA A 400 -23.28 -25.08 -8.17
C ALA A 400 -22.45 -25.25 -9.44
N ASP A 401 -22.42 -24.25 -10.33
CA ASP A 401 -21.62 -24.30 -11.55
C ASP A 401 -20.10 -24.27 -11.26
N ALA A 402 -19.68 -23.61 -10.19
CA ALA A 402 -18.29 -23.67 -9.72
C ALA A 402 -17.88 -25.07 -9.24
N SER A 403 -18.81 -25.81 -8.61
CA SER A 403 -18.56 -27.18 -8.14
C SER A 403 -18.40 -28.17 -9.30
N ARG A 404 -19.10 -27.93 -10.43
CA ARG A 404 -18.97 -28.74 -11.65
C ARG A 404 -17.70 -28.44 -12.45
N ALA A 405 -17.13 -27.24 -12.32
CA ALA A 405 -15.88 -26.86 -12.98
C ALA A 405 -14.62 -27.32 -12.21
N ALA A 406 -14.77 -27.67 -10.93
CA ALA A 406 -13.69 -28.14 -10.06
C ALA A 406 -13.60 -29.67 -9.91
N SER A 407 -14.58 -30.40 -10.44
CA SER A 407 -14.62 -31.87 -10.59
C SER A 407 -14.20 -32.28 -11.99
#